data_AF-A0A7C4U9W2-F1
#
_entry.id   AF-A0A7C4U9W2-F1
#
_cell.length_a   1.000
_cell.length_b   1.000
_cell.length_c   1.000
_cell.angle_alpha   90.00
_cell.angle_beta   90.00
_cell.angle_gamma   90.00
#
_symmetry.space_group_name_H-M   'P 1'
#
loop_
_entity.id
_entity.type
_entity.pdbx_description
1 polymer ?
#
loop_
_entity_poly.entity_id
_entity_poly.type
_entity_poly.pdbx_seq_one_letter_code
_entity_poly.pdbx_strand_id
1 'polypeptide(L)'
;WAGGIASVDPAHHKKAHIPSSVIITERVQADTLMNIIKEYYPYRVADLFQVDVEGYDFDVLKQLDFTFLKPDIIKFEYINLAAGQAEEAVRLLKAKGYYCFYDDIDIIAVRLKKIKL
;
A
#
# COMPACT_ATOMS: atom_id res chain seq x y z
N TRP A 1 -2.35 -14.14 7.09
CA TRP A 1 -3.13 -14.52 5.91
C TRP A 1 -3.13 -16.03 5.71
N ALA A 2 -4.25 -16.63 5.29
CA ALA A 2 -4.37 -18.08 5.10
C ALA A 2 -3.59 -18.54 3.85
N GLY A 3 -2.30 -18.84 4.00
CA GLY A 3 -1.51 -19.55 2.98
C GLY A 3 -1.29 -18.82 1.64
N GLY A 4 -1.37 -17.48 1.60
CA GLY A 4 -1.04 -16.70 0.39
C GLY A 4 -2.09 -16.76 -0.72
N ILE A 5 -3.38 -16.90 -0.37
CA ILE A 5 -4.44 -16.99 -1.40
C ILE A 5 -4.81 -15.65 -2.06
N ALA A 6 -4.48 -14.50 -1.46
CA ALA A 6 -4.74 -13.21 -2.08
C ALA A 6 -3.58 -12.82 -2.99
N SER A 7 -3.92 -12.37 -4.20
CA SER A 7 -2.96 -11.87 -5.16
C SER A 7 -3.68 -11.09 -6.25
N VAL A 8 -3.00 -10.09 -6.80
CA VAL A 8 -3.42 -9.41 -8.02
C VAL A 8 -3.09 -10.22 -9.29
N ASP A 9 -2.31 -11.30 -9.17
CA ASP A 9 -2.05 -12.22 -10.27
C ASP A 9 -3.24 -13.20 -10.44
N PRO A 10 -4.02 -13.12 -11.54
CA PRO A 10 -5.15 -14.02 -11.79
C PRO A 10 -4.75 -15.48 -11.98
N ALA A 11 -3.45 -15.79 -12.11
CA ALA A 11 -2.91 -17.14 -12.17
C ALA A 11 -2.35 -17.64 -10.82
N HIS A 12 -2.42 -16.85 -9.74
CA HIS A 12 -1.81 -17.20 -8.45
C HIS A 12 -2.35 -18.51 -7.86
N HIS A 13 -3.64 -18.81 -8.08
CA HIS A 13 -4.29 -20.05 -7.66
C HIS A 13 -3.58 -21.32 -8.14
N LYS A 14 -2.84 -21.24 -9.26
CA LYS A 14 -2.05 -22.36 -9.80
C LYS A 14 -0.90 -22.77 -8.88
N LYS A 15 -0.34 -21.84 -8.08
CA LYS A 15 0.74 -22.14 -7.12
C LYS A 15 0.26 -23.07 -6.01
N ALA A 16 -1.01 -22.98 -5.65
CA ALA A 16 -1.67 -23.86 -4.70
C ALA A 16 -2.35 -25.08 -5.37
N HIS A 17 -2.07 -25.33 -6.66
CA HIS A 17 -2.69 -26.40 -7.45
C HIS A 17 -4.22 -26.35 -7.48
N ILE A 18 -4.81 -25.15 -7.33
CA ILE A 18 -6.25 -24.95 -7.41
C ILE A 18 -6.64 -24.89 -8.90
N PRO A 19 -7.64 -25.66 -9.37
CA PRO A 19 -8.12 -25.57 -10.74
C PRO A 19 -8.75 -24.21 -11.04
N SER A 20 -8.48 -23.63 -12.21
CA SER A 20 -9.17 -22.38 -12.64
C SER A 20 -10.69 -22.54 -12.71
N SER A 21 -11.19 -23.77 -12.90
CA SER A 21 -12.63 -24.06 -13.01
C SER A 21 -13.41 -23.86 -11.71
N VAL A 22 -12.74 -23.77 -10.56
CA VAL A 22 -13.39 -23.48 -9.28
C VAL A 22 -13.27 -22.01 -8.87
N ILE A 23 -12.69 -21.17 -9.73
CA ILE A 23 -12.61 -19.72 -9.53
C ILE A 23 -13.82 -19.07 -10.20
N ILE A 24 -14.52 -18.22 -9.45
CA ILE A 24 -15.58 -17.36 -9.98
C ILE A 24 -15.07 -15.94 -10.16
N THR A 25 -15.61 -15.22 -11.13
CA THR A 25 -15.32 -13.80 -11.34
C THR A 25 -16.54 -12.99 -10.97
N GLU A 26 -16.34 -12.01 -10.11
CA GLU A 26 -17.36 -11.05 -9.71
C GLU A 26 -16.91 -9.64 -10.09
N ARG A 27 -17.87 -8.80 -10.49
CA ARG A 27 -17.62 -7.37 -10.71
C ARG A 27 -18.06 -6.63 -9.46
N VAL A 28 -17.15 -5.87 -8.88
CA VAL A 28 -17.40 -5.02 -7.72
C VAL A 28 -17.34 -3.55 -8.12
N GLN A 29 -18.06 -2.70 -7.38
CA GLN A 29 -17.86 -1.26 -7.48
C GLN A 29 -16.52 -0.91 -6.82
N ALA A 30 -15.74 -0.08 -7.49
CA ALA A 30 -14.46 0.42 -7.00
C ALA A 30 -14.42 1.94 -7.11
N ASP A 31 -13.60 2.57 -6.27
CA ASP A 31 -13.33 4.00 -6.30
C ASP A 31 -11.84 4.26 -5.98
N THR A 32 -11.38 5.47 -6.22
CA THR A 32 -10.02 5.91 -5.90
C THR A 32 -9.86 6.14 -4.40
N LEU A 33 -8.65 5.91 -3.88
CA LEU A 33 -8.33 6.11 -2.46
C LEU A 33 -8.74 7.51 -1.98
N MET A 34 -8.47 8.55 -2.76
CA MET A 34 -8.73 9.92 -2.32
C MET A 34 -10.20 10.31 -2.38
N ASN A 35 -11.01 9.70 -3.24
CA ASN A 35 -12.46 9.91 -3.18
C ASN A 35 -13.01 9.34 -1.87
N ILE A 36 -12.63 8.10 -1.54
CA ILE A 36 -13.03 7.43 -0.29
C ILE A 36 -12.58 8.24 0.93
N ILE A 37 -11.32 8.67 0.98
CA ILE A 37 -10.80 9.45 2.10
C ILE A 37 -11.54 10.79 2.23
N LYS A 38 -11.75 11.51 1.12
CA LYS A 38 -12.41 12.84 1.16
C LYS A 38 -13.87 12.75 1.57
N GLU A 39 -14.57 11.69 1.18
CA GLU A 39 -15.97 11.48 1.48
C GLU A 39 -16.18 11.00 2.92
N TYR A 40 -15.41 10.01 3.37
CA TYR A 40 -15.69 9.30 4.62
C TYR A 40 -14.73 9.63 5.78
N TYR A 41 -13.60 10.29 5.51
CA TYR A 41 -12.60 10.63 6.53
C TYR A 41 -12.37 12.15 6.59
N PRO A 42 -13.20 12.89 7.35
CA PRO A 42 -13.11 14.35 7.43
C PRO A 42 -11.84 14.82 8.15
N TYR A 43 -11.16 13.94 8.87
CA TYR A 43 -9.93 14.26 9.59
C TYR A 43 -8.75 14.36 8.60
N ARG A 44 -7.91 15.37 8.78
CA ARG A 44 -6.73 15.64 7.92
C ARG A 44 -5.44 15.07 8.52
N VAL A 45 -5.56 14.17 9.48
CA VAL A 45 -4.47 13.59 10.26
C VAL A 45 -4.70 12.09 10.39
N ALA A 46 -3.62 11.31 10.40
CA ALA A 46 -3.63 9.90 10.73
C ALA A 46 -2.28 9.53 11.36
N ASP A 47 -2.29 8.77 12.44
CA ASP A 47 -1.05 8.28 13.04
C ASP A 47 -0.39 7.23 12.15
N LEU A 48 -1.19 6.36 11.52
CA LEU A 48 -0.75 5.28 10.64
C LEU A 48 -1.57 5.23 9.36
N PHE A 49 -0.89 5.09 8.23
CA PHE A 49 -1.46 4.68 6.95
C PHE A 49 -0.79 3.39 6.50
N GLN A 50 -1.53 2.28 6.59
CA GLN A 50 -1.04 0.96 6.20
C GLN A 50 -1.65 0.55 4.86
N VAL A 51 -0.80 0.02 3.98
CA VAL A 51 -1.18 -0.56 2.70
C VAL A 51 -0.69 -2.00 2.68
N ASP A 52 -1.60 -2.91 2.32
CA ASP A 52 -1.36 -4.34 2.16
C ASP A 52 -2.33 -4.80 1.05
N VAL A 53 -1.87 -4.74 -0.20
CA VAL A 53 -2.69 -5.05 -1.39
C VAL A 53 -1.99 -5.99 -2.36
N GLU A 54 -1.15 -6.88 -1.83
CA GLU A 54 -0.55 -8.03 -2.53
C GLU A 54 0.18 -7.63 -3.83
N GLY A 55 0.88 -6.49 -3.83
CA GLY A 55 1.72 -6.01 -4.93
C GLY A 55 1.24 -4.74 -5.63
N TYR A 56 0.05 -4.22 -5.29
CA TYR A 56 -0.45 -2.94 -5.80
C TYR A 56 -0.14 -1.76 -4.85
N ASP A 57 0.74 -1.98 -3.87
CA ASP A 57 0.92 -1.11 -2.71
C ASP A 57 1.46 0.27 -3.09
N PHE A 58 2.42 0.29 -4.03
CA PHE A 58 2.95 1.56 -4.55
C PHE A 58 1.90 2.36 -5.34
N ASP A 59 1.01 1.68 -6.07
CA ASP A 59 -0.07 2.33 -6.80
C ASP A 59 -1.12 2.93 -5.88
N VAL A 60 -1.41 2.29 -4.75
CA VAL A 60 -2.24 2.88 -3.67
C VAL A 60 -1.52 4.06 -3.02
N LEU A 61 -0.23 3.93 -2.71
CA LEU A 61 0.57 4.99 -2.10
C LEU A 61 0.60 6.27 -2.96
N LYS A 62 0.74 6.13 -4.29
CA LYS A 62 0.75 7.26 -5.24
C LYS A 62 -0.57 8.03 -5.27
N GLN A 63 -1.68 7.41 -4.91
CA GLN A 63 -2.97 8.09 -4.87
C GLN A 63 -3.08 9.07 -3.71
N LEU A 64 -2.29 8.89 -2.64
CA LEU A 64 -2.39 9.72 -1.45
C LEU A 64 -2.05 11.21 -1.74
N ASP A 65 -3.00 12.09 -1.46
CA ASP A 65 -2.79 13.53 -1.49
C ASP A 65 -2.17 14.01 -0.17
N PHE A 66 -0.83 14.10 -0.16
CA PHE A 66 -0.03 14.55 0.99
C PHE A 66 -0.31 16.00 1.44
N THR A 67 -1.06 16.79 0.66
CA THR A 67 -1.51 18.14 1.06
C THR A 67 -2.80 18.08 1.87
N PHE A 68 -3.61 17.05 1.66
CA PHE A 68 -4.87 16.81 2.35
C PHE A 68 -4.67 15.95 3.60
N LEU A 69 -4.00 14.79 3.46
CA LEU A 69 -3.73 13.86 4.54
C LEU A 69 -2.24 13.56 4.55
N LYS A 70 -1.59 13.85 5.68
CA LYS A 70 -0.16 13.58 5.86
C LYS A 70 0.07 12.68 7.08
N PRO A 71 0.05 11.35 6.90
CA PRO A 71 0.19 10.39 8.00
C PRO A 71 1.50 10.57 8.75
N ASP A 72 1.54 10.24 10.03
CA ASP A 72 2.79 10.28 10.80
C ASP A 72 3.66 9.06 10.52
N ILE A 73 3.05 7.91 10.27
CA ILE A 73 3.69 6.66 9.86
C ILE A 73 2.98 6.14 8.60
N ILE A 74 3.75 5.69 7.62
CA ILE A 74 3.27 4.95 6.46
C ILE A 74 3.97 3.59 6.45
N LYS A 75 3.23 2.49 6.30
CA LYS A 75 3.77 1.14 6.20
C LYS A 75 3.17 0.45 4.99
N PHE A 76 4.00 -0.19 4.18
CA PHE A 76 3.55 -0.96 3.03
C PHE A 76 4.52 -2.09 2.70
N GLU A 77 3.99 -3.18 2.15
CA GLU A 77 4.82 -4.31 1.72
C GLU A 77 5.61 -3.93 0.46
N TYR A 78 6.91 -4.21 0.45
CA TYR A 78 7.76 -4.00 -0.73
C TYR A 78 8.08 -5.30 -1.47
N ILE A 79 7.92 -6.45 -0.80
CA ILE A 79 8.35 -7.75 -1.34
C ILE A 79 7.59 -8.16 -2.60
N ASN A 80 6.34 -7.69 -2.73
CA ASN A 80 5.45 -7.97 -3.86
C ASN A 80 5.48 -6.88 -4.94
N LEU A 81 6.28 -5.82 -4.76
CA LEU A 81 6.37 -4.73 -5.73
C LEU A 81 7.17 -5.11 -6.98
N ALA A 82 6.82 -4.49 -8.10
CA ALA A 82 7.60 -4.63 -9.32
C ALA A 82 8.98 -3.98 -9.17
N ALA A 83 9.95 -4.47 -9.96
CA ALA A 83 11.32 -3.97 -9.94
C ALA A 83 11.36 -2.43 -10.12
N GLY A 84 12.07 -1.73 -9.24
CA GLY A 84 12.20 -0.27 -9.26
C GLY A 84 11.12 0.49 -8.47
N GLN A 85 9.97 -0.14 -8.16
CA GLN A 85 8.88 0.55 -7.46
C GLN A 85 9.22 0.83 -5.98
N ALA A 86 9.99 -0.06 -5.32
CA ALA A 86 10.43 0.18 -3.96
C ALA A 86 11.32 1.44 -3.87
N GLU A 87 12.27 1.58 -4.79
CA GLU A 87 13.14 2.76 -4.88
C GLU A 87 12.36 4.04 -5.22
N GLU A 88 11.36 3.93 -6.10
CA GLU A 88 10.47 5.05 -6.44
C GLU A 88 9.60 5.47 -5.25
N ALA A 89 9.05 4.51 -4.50
CA ALA A 89 8.28 4.75 -3.29
C ALA A 89 9.12 5.48 -2.23
N VAL A 90 10.34 5.01 -1.98
CA VAL A 90 11.27 5.68 -1.05
C VAL A 90 11.62 7.09 -1.52
N ARG A 91 11.83 7.30 -2.83
CA ARG A 91 12.12 8.63 -3.39
C ARG A 91 10.93 9.58 -3.22
N LEU A 92 9.72 9.10 -3.51
CA LEU A 92 8.48 9.84 -3.31
C LEU A 92 8.34 10.26 -1.83
N LEU A 93 8.48 9.32 -0.90
CA LEU A 93 8.29 9.56 0.53
C LEU A 93 9.36 10.50 1.11
N LYS A 94 10.62 10.35 0.72
CA LYS A 94 11.69 11.29 1.08
C LYS A 94 11.38 12.70 0.60
N ALA A 95 10.91 12.87 -0.64
CA ALA A 95 10.49 14.16 -1.17
C ALA A 95 9.30 14.77 -0.41
N LYS A 96 8.48 13.96 0.26
CA LYS A 96 7.39 14.40 1.14
C LYS A 96 7.82 14.60 2.60
N GLY A 97 9.10 14.42 2.95
CA GLY A 97 9.63 14.69 4.29
C GLY A 97 9.47 13.53 5.26
N TYR A 98 9.61 12.30 4.76
CA TYR A 98 9.64 11.08 5.56
C TYR A 98 11.07 10.49 5.61
N TYR A 99 11.41 9.90 6.74
CA TYR A 99 12.53 8.97 6.87
C TYR A 99 12.02 7.56 6.62
N CYS A 100 12.62 6.83 5.67
CA CYS A 100 12.20 5.47 5.30
C CYS A 100 13.26 4.46 5.73
N PHE A 101 12.82 3.32 6.26
CA PHE A 101 13.66 2.17 6.55
C PHE A 101 12.91 0.88 6.18
N TYR A 102 13.68 -0.18 5.95
CA TYR A 102 13.16 -1.51 5.67
C TYR A 102 13.01 -2.28 6.98
N ASP A 103 11.91 -3.00 7.12
CA ASP A 103 11.62 -3.86 8.26
C ASP A 103 11.03 -5.18 7.73
N ASP A 104 11.84 -6.24 7.71
CA ASP A 104 11.53 -7.52 7.07
C ASP A 104 11.04 -7.36 5.62
N ILE A 105 9.75 -7.58 5.36
CA ILE A 105 9.11 -7.48 4.03
C ILE A 105 8.44 -6.12 3.77
N ASP A 106 8.53 -5.20 4.75
CA ASP A 106 7.88 -3.89 4.74
C ASP A 106 8.88 -2.75 4.55
N ILE A 107 8.38 -1.65 3.97
CA ILE A 107 8.98 -0.33 4.12
C ILE A 107 8.14 0.47 5.10
N ILE A 108 8.81 1.02 6.12
CA ILE A 108 8.22 1.92 7.10
C ILE A 108 8.78 3.32 6.86
N ALA A 109 7.88 4.29 6.74
CA ALA A 109 8.19 5.69 6.56
C ALA A 109 7.62 6.52 7.72
N VAL A 110 8.52 7.15 8.48
CA VAL A 110 8.17 8.00 9.63
C VAL A 110 8.35 9.46 9.26
N ARG A 111 7.34 10.28 9.54
CA ARG A 111 7.36 11.71 9.27
C ARG A 111 8.45 12.38 10.09
N LEU A 112 9.40 13.06 9.43
CA LEU A 112 10.57 13.66 10.10
C LEU A 112 10.21 14.59 11.26
N LYS A 113 9.12 15.34 11.15
CA LYS A 113 8.65 16.26 12.21
C LYS A 113 8.20 15.56 13.51
N LYS A 114 8.00 14.24 13.48
CA LYS A 114 7.58 13.44 14.64
C LYS A 114 8.75 12.71 15.31
N ILE A 115 9.92 12.68 14.68
CA ILE A 115 11.12 12.08 15.24
C ILE A 115 11.72 13.08 16.23
N LYS A 116 11.82 12.67 17.50
CA LYS A 116 12.65 13.34 18.51
C LYS A 116 13.93 12.52 18.65
N LEU A 117 15.05 13.11 18.25
CA LEU A 117 16.39 12.56 18.49
C LEU A 117 16.90 13.04 19.86
#